data_AF-A0A2G1DL58-F1
#
_entry.id   AF-A0A2G1DL58-F1
#
_cell.length_a   1.000
_cell.length_b   1.000
_cell.length_c   1.000
_cell.angle_alpha   90.00
_cell.angle_beta   90.00
_cell.angle_gamma   90.00
#
_symmetry.space_group_name_H-M   'P 1'
#
loop_
_entity.id
_entity.type
_entity.pdbx_description
1 polymer ?
#
loop_
_entity_poly.entity_id
_entity_poly.type
_entity_poly.pdbx_seq_one_letter_code
_entity_poly.pdbx_strand_id
1 'polypeptide(L)'
;MNFDKFYAEKIALILYWCSIIFVILLGCMQLYNPFGRTSFYSIVMGTTIIFGGVLSVRLSFEAIIVLFRINSNLTSIKEQNKEKIQLLKEQNKEK
;
A
#
# COMPACT_ATOMS: atom_id res chain seq x y z
N MET A 1 -8.50 -6.51 -20.76
CA MET A 1 -8.87 -5.83 -19.49
C MET A 1 -7.66 -5.88 -18.56
N ASN A 2 -6.83 -4.84 -18.52
CA ASN A 2 -5.60 -4.81 -17.69
C ASN A 2 -5.40 -3.44 -17.02
N PHE A 3 -6.46 -2.62 -17.01
CA PHE A 3 -6.43 -1.27 -16.49
C PHE A 3 -6.34 -1.26 -14.97
N ASP A 4 -6.89 -2.26 -14.27
CA ASP A 4 -6.91 -2.31 -12.81
C ASP A 4 -5.52 -2.38 -12.18
N LYS A 5 -4.57 -3.08 -12.81
CA LYS A 5 -3.18 -3.12 -12.36
C LYS A 5 -2.51 -1.75 -12.47
N PHE A 6 -2.78 -1.05 -13.56
CA PHE A 6 -2.25 0.29 -13.79
C PHE A 6 -2.90 1.33 -12.85
N TYR A 7 -4.19 1.18 -12.56
CA TYR A 7 -4.90 2.02 -11.61
C TYR A 7 -4.40 1.80 -10.18
N ALA A 8 -4.20 0.56 -9.75
CA ALA A 8 -3.69 0.26 -8.40
C ALA A 8 -2.30 0.87 -8.17
N GLU A 9 -1.39 0.73 -9.12
CA GLU A 9 -0.03 1.27 -9.03
C GLU A 9 -0.05 2.82 -9.03
N LYS A 10 -0.87 3.46 -9.86
CA LYS A 10 -1.02 4.92 -9.88
C LYS A 10 -1.70 5.49 -8.64
N ILE A 11 -2.74 4.82 -8.12
CA ILE A 11 -3.45 5.22 -6.90
C ILE A 11 -2.52 5.12 -5.69
N ALA A 12 -1.74 4.05 -5.58
CA ALA A 12 -0.74 3.89 -4.52
C ALA A 12 0.30 5.02 -4.55
N LEU A 13 0.73 5.45 -5.74
CA LEU A 13 1.67 6.54 -5.90
C LEU A 13 1.08 7.88 -5.44
N ILE A 14 -0.17 8.20 -5.79
CA ILE A 14 -0.88 9.39 -5.31
C ILE A 14 -1.00 9.40 -3.78
N LEU A 15 -1.40 8.26 -3.21
CA LEU A 15 -1.55 8.13 -1.77
C LEU A 15 -0.20 8.25 -1.06
N TYR A 16 0.89 7.76 -1.64
CA TYR A 16 2.26 7.91 -1.11
C TYR A 16 2.65 9.38 -0.95
N TRP A 17 2.44 10.19 -1.98
CA TRP A 17 2.70 11.63 -1.91
C TRP A 17 1.81 12.29 -0.85
N CYS A 18 0.53 11.92 -0.77
CA CYS A 18 -0.41 12.44 0.24
C CYS A 18 0.03 12.09 1.67
N SER A 19 0.49 10.86 1.92
CA SER A 19 0.99 10.42 3.21
C SER A 19 2.29 11.12 3.60
N ILE A 20 3.20 11.38 2.65
CA ILE A 20 4.41 12.18 2.93
C ILE A 20 4.03 13.59 3.36
N ILE A 21 3.11 14.24 2.66
CA ILE A 21 2.61 15.56 3.05
C ILE A 21 2.03 15.51 4.47
N PHE A 22 1.26 14.47 4.80
CA PHE A 22 0.68 14.29 6.13
C PHE A 22 1.74 14.14 7.23
N VAL A 23 2.77 13.32 7.00
CA VAL A 23 3.90 13.14 7.96
C VAL A 23 4.68 14.45 8.14
N ILE A 24 4.90 15.21 7.06
CA ILE A 24 5.55 16.52 7.15
C ILE A 24 4.70 17.49 7.98
N LEU A 25 3.38 17.52 7.75
CA LEU A 25 2.46 18.36 8.53
C LEU A 25 2.44 17.99 10.02
N LEU A 26 2.38 16.69 10.33
CA LEU A 26 2.44 16.21 11.71
C LEU A 26 3.77 16.57 12.39
N GLY A 27 4.89 16.37 11.70
CA GLY A 27 6.20 16.77 12.21
C GLY A 27 6.29 18.29 12.46
N CYS A 28 5.74 19.09 11.55
CA CYS A 28 5.70 20.54 11.68
C CYS A 28 4.80 21.00 12.84
N MET A 29 3.62 20.39 13.02
CA MET A 29 2.73 20.63 14.16
C MET A 29 3.40 20.26 15.50
N GLN A 30 4.19 19.19 15.53
CA GLN A 30 4.88 18.79 16.75
C GLN A 30 5.99 19.79 17.17
N LEU A 31 6.58 20.47 16.19
CA LEU A 31 7.54 21.55 16.41
C LEU A 31 6.84 22.88 16.76
N TYR A 32 5.67 23.15 16.18
CA TYR A 32 4.81 24.27 16.55
C TYR A 32 3.98 23.94 17.78
N ASN A 33 4.62 23.91 18.96
CA ASN A 33 3.93 23.68 20.22
C ASN A 33 3.29 25.00 20.73
N PRO A 34 1.95 25.16 20.72
CA PRO A 34 1.30 26.40 21.17
C PRO A 34 1.49 26.68 22.68
N PHE A 35 1.95 25.70 23.46
CA PHE A 35 2.20 25.84 24.90
C PHE A 35 3.60 26.37 25.26
N GLY A 36 4.37 26.87 24.29
CA GLY A 36 5.51 27.78 24.54
C GLY A 36 6.76 27.16 25.18
N ARG A 37 6.85 25.83 25.30
CA ARG A 37 8.08 25.14 25.75
C ARG A 37 8.57 24.20 24.67
N THR A 38 9.43 24.71 23.79
CA THR A 38 10.35 23.92 22.96
C THR A 38 11.33 23.24 23.91
N SER A 39 10.90 22.12 24.51
CA SER A 39 11.75 21.31 25.37
C SER A 39 12.56 20.35 24.51
N PHE A 40 13.70 19.85 25.03
CA PHE A 40 14.47 18.76 24.41
C PHE A 40 13.58 17.57 24.01
N TYR A 41 12.52 17.33 24.78
CA TYR A 41 11.51 16.31 24.50
C TYR A 41 10.78 16.52 23.15
N SER A 42 10.41 17.76 22.81
CA SER A 42 9.72 18.07 21.55
C SER A 42 10.62 17.86 20.33
N ILE A 43 11.92 18.13 20.48
CA ILE A 43 12.91 17.90 19.42
C ILE A 43 13.06 16.38 19.18
N VAL A 44 13.26 15.60 20.25
CA VAL A 44 13.41 14.14 20.14
C VAL A 44 12.15 13.47 19.60
N MET A 45 10.96 13.88 20.06
CA MET A 45 9.69 13.36 19.54
C MET A 45 9.45 13.76 18.08
N GLY A 46 9.74 15.01 17.70
CA GLY A 46 9.61 15.47 16.31
C GLY A 46 10.51 14.68 15.36
N THR A 47 11.77 14.46 15.73
CA THR A 47 12.70 13.61 14.95
C THR A 47 12.19 12.17 14.87
N THR A 48 11.72 11.59 15.98
CA THR A 48 11.18 10.22 16.00
C THR A 48 9.94 10.06 15.12
N ILE A 49 9.06 11.06 15.10
CA ILE A 49 7.86 11.06 14.24
C ILE A 49 8.22 11.20 12.76
N ILE A 50 9.24 11.99 12.42
CA ILE A 50 9.70 12.09 11.02
C ILE A 50 10.30 10.76 10.57
N PHE A 51 11.24 10.19 11.34
CA PHE A 51 11.87 8.92 10.99
C PHE A 51 10.88 7.75 11.01
N GLY A 52 10.10 7.62 12.09
CA GLY A 52 9.09 6.57 12.25
C GLY A 52 7.92 6.73 11.28
N GLY A 53 7.51 7.96 10.99
CA GLY A 53 6.46 8.27 10.02
C GLY A 53 6.86 7.90 8.60
N VAL A 54 8.07 8.26 8.16
CA VAL A 54 8.60 7.87 6.84
C VAL A 54 8.70 6.35 6.70
N LEU A 55 9.20 5.66 7.72
CA LEU A 55 9.28 4.19 7.73
C LEU A 55 7.89 3.53 7.67
N SER A 56 6.95 4.02 8.49
CA SER A 56 5.59 3.48 8.55
C SER A 56 4.84 3.66 7.23
N VAL A 57 5.01 4.82 6.58
CA VAL A 57 4.47 5.11 5.25
C VAL A 57 5.04 4.09 4.24
N ARG A 58 6.37 3.93 4.18
CA ARG A 58 7.00 2.98 3.24
C ARG A 58 6.46 1.55 3.41
N LEU A 59 6.40 1.07 4.66
CA LEU A 59 5.96 -0.29 4.96
C LEU A 59 4.50 -0.53 4.57
N SER A 60 3.63 0.46 4.86
CA SER A 60 2.20 0.37 4.55
C SER A 60 1.94 0.34 3.04
N PHE A 61 2.69 1.14 2.29
CA PHE A 61 2.57 1.18 0.83
C PHE A 61 3.02 -0.12 0.16
N GLU A 62 4.15 -0.68 0.61
CA GLU A 62 4.64 -1.95 0.10
C GLU A 62 3.68 -3.09 0.42
N ALA A 63 3.09 -3.10 1.62
CA ALA A 63 2.07 -4.08 2.00
C ALA A 63 0.82 -4.01 1.12
N ILE A 64 0.29 -2.81 0.83
CA ILE A 64 -0.89 -2.64 -0.03
C ILE A 64 -0.63 -3.20 -1.44
N ILE A 65 0.52 -2.86 -2.02
CA ILE A 65 0.89 -3.32 -3.38
C ILE A 65 1.05 -4.84 -3.40
N VAL A 66 1.70 -5.41 -2.39
CA VAL A 66 1.88 -6.87 -2.26
C VAL A 66 0.53 -7.58 -2.13
N LEU A 67 -0.38 -7.08 -1.30
CA LEU A 67 -1.73 -7.64 -1.17
C LEU A 67 -2.49 -7.62 -2.51
N PHE A 68 -2.39 -6.52 -3.26
CA PHE A 68 -3.04 -6.42 -4.56
C PHE A 68 -2.46 -7.39 -5.59
N ARG A 69 -1.13 -7.59 -5.57
CA ARG A 69 -0.45 -8.61 -6.40
C ARG A 69 -0.92 -10.02 -6.05
N ILE A 70 -1.04 -10.35 -4.76
CA ILE A 70 -1.53 -11.66 -4.31
C ILE A 70 -2.96 -11.89 -4.79
N ASN A 71 -3.85 -10.90 -4.60
CA ASN A 71 -5.24 -10.99 -5.03
C ASN A 71 -5.38 -11.20 -6.55
N SER A 72 -4.57 -10.49 -7.33
CA SER A 72 -4.54 -10.67 -8.78
C SER A 72 -4.03 -12.06 -9.19
N ASN A 73 -2.99 -12.58 -8.52
CA ASN A 73 -2.46 -13.91 -8.83
C ASN A 73 -3.47 -15.02 -8.47
N LEU A 74 -4.15 -14.93 -7.33
CA LEU A 74 -5.18 -15.90 -6.95
C LEU A 74 -6.32 -15.95 -7.97
N THR A 75 -6.78 -14.78 -8.43
CA THR A 75 -7.83 -14.68 -9.45
C THR A 75 -7.38 -15.36 -10.75
N SER A 76 -6.14 -15.13 -11.20
CA SER A 76 -5.60 -15.77 -12.40
C SER A 76 -5.53 -17.30 -12.28
N ILE A 77 -5.12 -17.82 -11.12
CA ILE A 77 -5.03 -19.26 -10.87
C ILE A 77 -6.42 -19.90 -10.90
N LYS A 78 -7.42 -19.22 -10.32
CA LYS A 78 -8.81 -19.68 -10.33
C LYS A 78 -9.35 -19.79 -11.75
N GLU A 79 -9.10 -18.80 -12.59
CA GLU A 79 -9.54 -18.77 -13.99
C GLU A 79 -8.91 -19.93 -14.78
N GLN A 80 -7.59 -20.10 -14.70
CA GLN A 80 -6.86 -21.18 -15.38
C GLN A 80 -7.33 -22.57 -14.95
N ASN A 81 -7.61 -22.75 -13.66
CA ASN A 81 -8.09 -24.04 -13.14
C ASN A 81 -9.52 -24.34 -13.66
N LYS A 82 -10.39 -23.32 -13.72
CA LYS A 82 -11.74 -23.46 -14.28
C LYS A 82 -11.71 -23.88 -15.75
N GLU A 83 -10.84 -23.24 -16.54
CA GLU A 83 -10.65 -23.55 -17.96
C GLU A 83 -10.12 -24.98 -18.17
N LYS A 84 -9.13 -25.39 -17.38
CA LYS A 84 -8.57 -26.75 -17.41
C LYS A 84 -9.62 -27.81 -17.06
N ILE A 85 -10.49 -27.55 -16.07
CA ILE A 85 -11.59 -28.45 -15.72
C ILE A 85 -12.63 -28.56 -16.85
N GLN A 86 -12.89 -27.48 -17.58
CA GLN A 86 -13.79 -27.52 -18.74
C GLN A 86 -13.21 -28.37 -19.88
N LEU A 87 -11.93 -28.19 -20.21
CA LEU A 87 -11.24 -29.00 -21.21
C LEU A 87 -11.24 -30.49 -20.83
N LEU A 88 -11.01 -30.82 -19.56
CA LEU A 88 -11.08 -32.20 -19.05
C LEU A 88 -12.50 -32.80 -19.12
N LYS A 89 -13.55 -31.97 -19.01
CA LYS A 89 -14.94 -32.41 -19.16
C LYS A 89 -15.31 -32.64 -20.63
N GLU A 90 -14.84 -31.81 -21.55
CA GLU A 90 -15.07 -31.98 -22.99
C GLU A 90 -14.34 -33.22 -23.52
N GLN A 91 -13.07 -33.40 -23.14
CA GLN A 91 -12.27 -34.58 -23.49
C GLN A 91 -12.88 -35.91 -22.99
N ASN A 92 -13.58 -35.89 -21.84
CA ASN A 92 -14.29 -37.07 -21.32
C ASN A 92 -15.67 -37.28 -21.98
N LYS A 93 -16.20 -36.31 -22.72
CA LYS A 93 -17.50 -36.40 -23.39
C LYS A 93 -17.37 -36.96 -24.81
N GLU A 94 -16.19 -36.83 -25.42
CA GLU A 94 -15.85 -37.36 -26.74
C GLU A 94 -15.28 -38.79 -26.70
N LYS A 95 -15.02 -39.33 -25.50
CA LYS A 95 -14.64 -40.74 -25.27
C LYS A 95 -15.83 -41.55 -24.81
#